data_AF-A0A455SZZ1-F1
#
_entry.id   AF-A0A455SZZ1-F1
#
_cell.length_a   1.000
_cell.length_b   1.000
_cell.length_c   1.000
_cell.angle_alpha   90.00
_cell.angle_beta   90.00
_cell.angle_gamma   90.00
#
_symmetry.space_group_name_H-M   'P 1'
#
loop_
_entity.id
_entity.type
_entity.pdbx_description
1 polymer ?
#
loop_
_entity_poly.entity_id
_entity_poly.type
_entity_poly.pdbx_seq_one_letter_code
_entity_poly.pdbx_strand_id
1 'polypeptide(L)'
;MATTMDKVYYLDLQTLLDNLQGQSAILSTTVSVPTVRGTCQGLVFVKEGIVLESLIQGPNGALLASGSRAYALLSSRDQWQVRIQPDVEQILRTMIRPALPEPEPKPGPGSRSAQTALPPAGTSSFSLSPVPRPLRPLDAQLLAGFSMRQRFVLRLVFTMVNGERSVEQIKAQLNLSPAVVEEALTTLRTLGVIS
;
A
#
# COMPACT_ATOMS: atom_id res chain seq x y z
N MET A 1 23.75 18.23 -9.97
CA MET A 1 24.33 16.91 -9.64
C MET A 1 24.30 16.77 -8.13
N ALA A 2 23.33 16.02 -7.59
CA ALA A 2 23.17 15.86 -6.15
C ALA A 2 24.04 14.69 -5.67
N THR A 3 25.05 14.99 -4.86
CA THR A 3 25.95 14.01 -4.25
C THR A 3 25.15 13.20 -3.23
N THR A 4 24.86 11.93 -3.51
CA THR A 4 24.26 11.02 -2.53
C THR A 4 25.29 10.76 -1.43
N MET A 5 25.19 11.47 -0.31
CA MET A 5 25.98 11.20 0.89
C MET A 5 25.39 9.98 1.60
N ASP A 6 26.15 8.89 1.58
CA ASP A 6 25.92 7.72 2.41
C ASP A 6 26.71 7.89 3.71
N LYS A 7 26.01 7.96 4.85
CA LYS A 7 26.63 8.11 6.17
C LYS A 7 26.04 7.09 7.13
N VAL A 8 26.91 6.40 7.87
CA VAL A 8 26.49 5.49 8.93
C VAL A 8 26.46 6.26 10.26
N TYR A 9 25.32 6.18 10.95
CA TYR A 9 25.08 6.77 12.25
C TYR A 9 24.81 5.66 13.27
N TYR A 10 25.35 5.87 14.48
CA TYR A 10 25.11 5.01 15.64
C TYR A 10 24.14 5.73 16.58
N LEU A 11 22.92 5.92 16.09
CA LEU A 11 21.86 6.66 16.76
C LEU A 11 20.60 5.81 16.74
N ASP A 12 19.77 5.93 17.77
CA ASP A 12 18.44 5.33 17.75
C ASP A 12 17.57 5.97 16.64
N LEU A 13 16.56 5.23 16.21
CA LEU A 13 15.68 5.65 15.13
C LEU A 13 14.99 6.99 15.44
N GLN A 14 14.62 7.25 16.70
CA GLN A 14 13.90 8.47 17.05
C GLN A 14 14.80 9.69 16.95
N THR A 15 16.02 9.62 17.49
CA THR A 15 17.03 10.66 17.32
C THR A 15 17.34 10.93 15.85
N LEU A 16 17.36 9.90 14.99
CA LEU A 16 17.54 10.09 13.56
C LEU A 16 16.38 10.84 12.90
N LEU A 17 15.13 10.50 13.26
CA LEU A 17 13.96 11.21 12.74
C LEU A 17 13.96 12.68 13.14
N ASP A 18 14.36 12.99 14.38
CA ASP A 18 14.53 14.37 14.85
C ASP A 18 15.63 15.13 14.11
N ASN A 19 16.74 14.46 13.76
CA ASN A 19 17.82 15.07 12.98
C ASN A 19 17.49 15.23 11.49
N LEU A 20 16.53 14.47 10.98
CA LEU A 20 16.11 14.46 9.58
C LEU A 20 14.87 15.34 9.31
N GLN A 21 14.50 16.20 10.25
CA GLN A 21 13.41 17.16 10.05
C GLN A 21 13.69 18.03 8.81
N GLY A 22 12.71 18.05 7.90
CA GLY A 22 12.82 18.75 6.60
C GLY A 22 13.63 18.02 5.52
N GLN A 23 14.12 16.80 5.77
CA GLN A 23 14.84 15.99 4.78
C GLN A 23 14.13 14.68 4.46
N SER A 24 14.29 14.21 3.23
CA SER A 24 13.88 12.88 2.81
C SER A 24 15.10 11.95 2.81
N ALA A 25 14.97 10.81 3.47
CA ALA A 25 16.08 9.87 3.64
C ALA A 25 15.59 8.42 3.68
N ILE A 26 16.47 7.52 3.25
CA ILE A 26 16.32 6.09 3.44
C ILE A 26 17.29 5.68 4.53
N LEU A 27 16.75 5.07 5.59
CA LEU A 27 17.52 4.49 6.67
C LEU A 27 17.64 2.99 6.41
N SER A 28 18.84 2.48 6.21
CA SER A 28 19.11 1.06 6.09
C SER A 28 19.79 0.52 7.34
N THR A 29 19.43 -0.68 7.76
CA THR A 29 20.09 -1.38 8.87
C THR A 29 20.13 -2.88 8.57
N THR A 30 20.91 -3.62 9.35
CA THR A 30 20.99 -5.08 9.22
C THR A 30 20.23 -5.71 10.38
N VAL A 31 19.32 -6.64 10.09
CA VAL A 31 18.50 -7.34 11.08
C VAL A 31 18.58 -8.85 10.87
N SER A 32 18.68 -9.60 11.95
CA SER A 32 18.58 -11.07 11.90
C SER A 32 17.15 -11.47 12.24
N VAL A 33 16.44 -12.07 11.28
CA VAL A 33 15.08 -12.57 11.49
C VAL A 33 15.17 -14.06 11.84
N PRO A 34 14.60 -14.53 12.97
CA PRO A 34 14.76 -15.92 13.41
C PRO A 34 14.29 -16.97 12.39
N THR A 35 13.31 -16.60 11.56
CA THR A 35 12.67 -17.46 10.56
C THR A 35 13.51 -17.61 9.29
N VAL A 36 14.55 -16.79 9.09
CA VAL A 36 15.33 -16.74 7.85
C VAL A 36 16.80 -16.95 8.14
N ARG A 37 17.44 -17.87 7.43
CA ARG A 37 18.90 -18.05 7.49
C ARG A 37 19.57 -16.93 6.69
N GLY A 38 20.29 -16.06 7.39
CA GLY A 38 21.10 -14.99 6.78
C GLY A 38 20.83 -13.60 7.35
N THR A 39 21.63 -12.64 6.92
CA THR A 39 21.45 -11.22 7.26
C THR A 39 20.29 -10.66 6.43
N CYS A 40 19.26 -10.15 7.09
CA CYS A 40 18.18 -9.42 6.45
C CYS A 40 18.50 -7.92 6.50
N GLN A 41 18.01 -7.18 5.52
CA GLN A 41 18.16 -5.74 5.44
C GLN A 41 16.87 -5.06 5.88
N GLY A 42 16.95 -4.20 6.88
CA GLY A 42 15.90 -3.27 7.27
C GLY A 42 16.00 -1.99 6.47
N LEU A 43 14.86 -1.48 6.00
CA LEU A 43 14.76 -0.23 5.27
C LEU A 43 13.63 0.60 5.89
N VAL A 44 13.89 1.85 6.21
CA VAL A 44 12.88 2.81 6.67
C VAL A 44 12.93 4.03 5.77
N PHE A 45 11.78 4.36 5.19
CA PHE A 45 11.63 5.49 4.28
C PHE A 45 11.10 6.67 5.09
N VAL A 46 11.86 7.75 5.12
CA VAL A 46 11.55 8.94 5.90
C VAL A 46 11.40 10.13 4.96
N LYS A 47 10.38 10.94 5.19
CA LYS A 47 10.17 12.21 4.52
C LYS A 47 9.81 13.27 5.56
N GLU A 48 10.63 14.32 5.63
CA GLU A 48 10.42 15.45 6.52
C GLU A 48 10.31 15.03 8.00
N GLY A 49 11.12 14.04 8.42
CA GLY A 49 11.06 13.46 9.77
C GLY A 49 9.90 12.48 10.01
N ILE A 50 9.05 12.23 9.02
CA ILE A 50 7.93 11.28 9.10
C ILE A 50 8.31 9.97 8.44
N VAL A 51 8.13 8.85 9.14
CA VAL A 51 8.27 7.52 8.54
C VAL A 51 7.10 7.28 7.60
N LEU A 52 7.39 7.16 6.31
CA LEU A 52 6.41 6.78 5.29
C LEU A 52 6.13 5.28 5.33
N GLU A 53 7.18 4.47 5.42
CA GLU A 53 7.07 3.02 5.35
C GLU A 53 8.31 2.34 5.93
N SER A 54 8.15 1.10 6.39
CA SER A 54 9.24 0.25 6.89
C SER A 54 9.18 -1.11 6.24
N LEU A 55 10.34 -1.63 5.81
CA LEU A 55 10.46 -2.89 5.10
C LEU A 55 11.61 -3.71 5.69
N ILE A 56 11.47 -5.03 5.66
CA ILE A 56 12.56 -5.97 5.93
C ILE A 56 12.69 -6.87 4.71
N GLN A 57 13.84 -6.83 4.06
CA GLN A 57 14.20 -7.69 2.96
C GLN A 57 15.09 -8.82 3.45
N GLY A 58 14.79 -10.04 3.02
CA GLY A 58 15.64 -11.20 3.25
C GLY A 58 16.91 -11.15 2.40
N PRO A 59 17.83 -12.11 2.61
CA PRO A 59 19.09 -12.18 1.86
C PRO A 59 18.89 -12.35 0.34
N ASN A 60 17.72 -12.83 -0.09
CA ASN A 60 17.36 -12.99 -1.51
C ASN A 60 16.61 -11.79 -2.09
N GLY A 61 16.55 -10.65 -1.36
CA GLY A 61 15.75 -9.48 -1.74
C GLY A 61 14.24 -9.64 -1.55
N ALA A 62 13.78 -10.81 -1.08
CA ALA A 62 12.38 -11.06 -0.81
C ALA A 62 11.88 -10.22 0.39
N LEU A 63 10.74 -9.54 0.23
CA LEU A 63 10.12 -8.78 1.32
C LEU A 63 9.57 -9.74 2.40
N LEU A 64 10.18 -9.72 3.57
CA LEU A 64 9.81 -10.59 4.72
C LEU A 64 8.77 -9.94 5.62
N ALA A 65 8.84 -8.62 5.78
CA ALA A 65 7.89 -7.85 6.58
C ALA A 65 7.79 -6.42 6.04
N SER A 66 6.62 -5.81 6.20
CA SER A 66 6.36 -4.40 5.88
C SER A 66 5.53 -3.73 6.97
N GLY A 67 5.48 -2.39 6.94
CA GLY A 67 4.67 -1.57 7.82
C GLY A 67 5.04 -1.72 9.30
N SER A 68 4.02 -1.79 10.15
CA SER A 68 4.15 -1.84 11.61
C SER A 68 4.98 -3.02 12.11
N ARG A 69 4.89 -4.18 11.43
CA ARG A 69 5.67 -5.37 11.80
C ARG A 69 7.16 -5.19 11.53
N ALA A 70 7.50 -4.58 10.39
CA ALA A 70 8.88 -4.21 10.10
C ALA A 70 9.36 -3.14 11.08
N TYR A 71 8.57 -2.08 11.28
CA TYR A 71 8.92 -0.99 12.18
C TYR A 71 9.23 -1.47 13.60
N ALA A 72 8.40 -2.35 14.18
CA ALA A 72 8.62 -2.86 15.54
C ALA A 72 9.94 -3.64 15.71
N LEU A 73 10.42 -4.31 14.66
CA LEU A 73 11.69 -5.03 14.67
C LEU A 73 12.89 -4.11 14.44
N LEU A 74 12.66 -3.01 13.72
CA LEU A 74 13.68 -2.04 13.37
C LEU A 74 13.84 -0.94 14.42
N SER A 75 12.78 -0.61 15.16
CA SER A 75 12.80 0.43 16.20
C SER A 75 13.74 0.11 17.37
N SER A 76 14.09 -1.17 17.56
CA SER A 76 15.06 -1.59 18.58
C SER A 76 16.52 -1.50 18.12
N ARG A 77 16.79 -0.91 16.95
CA ARG A 77 18.14 -0.83 16.36
C ARG A 77 18.75 0.56 16.56
N ASP A 78 20.03 0.55 16.85
CA ASP A 78 20.89 1.70 17.17
C ASP A 78 21.95 1.97 16.09
N GLN A 79 22.02 1.14 15.05
CA GLN A 79 22.91 1.32 13.91
C GLN A 79 22.10 1.51 12.62
N TRP A 80 22.28 2.66 11.99
CA TRP A 80 21.56 3.03 10.78
C TRP A 80 22.46 3.71 9.77
N GLN A 81 22.38 3.26 8.54
CA GLN A 81 22.97 3.91 7.38
C GLN A 81 21.92 4.84 6.78
N VAL A 82 22.22 6.13 6.75
CA VAL A 82 21.32 7.18 6.28
C VAL A 82 21.76 7.60 4.88
N ARG A 83 20.82 7.50 3.93
CA ARG A 83 20.97 8.01 2.57
C ARG A 83 19.95 9.09 2.31
N ILE A 84 20.39 10.34 2.23
CA ILE A 84 19.53 11.46 1.87
C ILE A 84 19.12 11.30 0.40
N GLN A 85 17.81 11.19 0.16
CA GLN A 85 17.24 11.06 -1.17
C GLN A 85 15.95 11.87 -1.29
N PRO A 86 15.89 12.87 -2.18
CA PRO A 86 14.69 13.69 -2.36
C PRO A 86 13.50 12.87 -2.88
N ASP A 87 13.75 11.86 -3.72
CA ASP A 87 12.72 11.04 -4.38
C ASP A 87 12.38 9.75 -3.62
N VAL A 88 12.36 9.81 -2.28
CA VAL A 88 12.09 8.64 -1.42
C VAL A 88 10.77 7.96 -1.76
N GLU A 89 9.74 8.73 -2.12
CA GLU A 89 8.41 8.23 -2.48
C GLU A 89 8.43 7.45 -3.78
N GLN A 90 9.25 7.86 -4.75
CA GLN A 90 9.36 7.17 -6.03
C GLN A 90 10.07 5.83 -5.84
N ILE A 91 11.12 5.79 -5.04
CA ILE A 91 11.86 4.56 -4.71
C ILE A 91 10.97 3.58 -3.95
N LEU A 92 10.21 4.09 -2.98
CA LEU A 92 9.24 3.32 -2.24
C LEU A 92 8.20 2.68 -3.17
N ARG A 93 7.66 3.46 -4.12
CA ARG A 93 6.75 2.96 -5.15
C ARG A 93 7.39 1.84 -5.97
N THR A 94 8.64 1.97 -6.38
CA THR A 94 9.32 0.92 -7.16
C THR A 94 9.51 -0.37 -6.36
N MET A 95 9.73 -0.30 -5.04
CA MET A 95 9.96 -1.49 -4.20
C MET A 95 8.68 -2.20 -3.75
N ILE A 96 7.58 -1.46 -3.58
CA ILE A 96 6.32 -2.01 -3.05
C ILE A 96 5.33 -2.35 -4.14
N ARG A 97 5.47 -1.75 -5.33
CA ARG A 97 4.61 -2.09 -6.45
C ARG A 97 4.93 -3.52 -6.89
N PRO A 98 3.95 -4.44 -6.89
CA PRO A 98 4.08 -5.68 -7.63
C PRO A 98 4.45 -5.29 -9.06
N ALA A 99 5.41 -6.00 -9.66
CA ALA A 99 5.63 -5.93 -11.10
C ALA A 99 4.31 -6.34 -11.78
N LEU A 100 3.44 -5.36 -12.02
CA LEU A 100 2.33 -5.52 -12.93
C LEU A 100 3.01 -5.68 -14.29
N PRO A 101 2.80 -6.78 -15.01
CA PRO A 101 3.41 -6.97 -16.33
C PRO A 101 3.11 -5.73 -17.15
N GLU A 102 4.19 -5.11 -17.61
CA GLU A 102 4.16 -3.96 -18.50
C GLU A 102 3.19 -4.29 -19.65
N PRO A 103 2.12 -3.49 -19.87
CA PRO A 103 1.31 -3.70 -21.06
C PRO A 103 2.24 -3.45 -22.25
N GLU A 104 2.62 -4.53 -22.93
CA GLU A 104 3.41 -4.48 -24.15
C GLU A 104 2.89 -3.35 -25.05
N PRO A 105 3.77 -2.48 -25.56
CA PRO A 105 3.37 -1.44 -26.49
C PRO A 105 2.87 -2.11 -27.76
N LYS A 106 1.55 -2.23 -27.93
CA LYS A 106 0.91 -2.66 -29.17
C LYS A 106 1.45 -1.81 -30.33
N PRO A 107 2.17 -2.39 -31.30
CA PRO A 107 2.32 -1.78 -32.60
C PRO A 107 1.04 -2.14 -33.39
N GLY A 108 0.21 -1.15 -33.71
CA GLY A 108 -0.67 -1.28 -34.87
C GLY A 108 0.14 -1.06 -36.16
N PRO A 109 -0.46 -1.18 -37.36
CA PRO A 109 -1.59 -1.99 -37.78
C PRO A 109 -1.20 -2.93 -38.95
N GLY A 110 -1.93 -4.03 -39.12
CA GLY A 110 -2.00 -4.76 -40.38
C GLY A 110 -1.19 -6.06 -40.46
N SER A 111 -1.89 -7.18 -40.31
CA SER A 111 -2.19 -8.02 -41.47
C SER A 111 -3.16 -9.12 -41.08
N ARG A 112 -4.13 -9.30 -41.98
CA ARG A 112 -5.19 -10.29 -41.96
C ARG A 112 -4.62 -11.70 -41.76
N SER A 113 -5.25 -12.50 -40.91
CA SER A 113 -5.83 -13.80 -41.28
C SER A 113 -6.50 -14.50 -40.10
N ALA A 114 -7.45 -15.36 -40.46
CA ALA A 114 -8.26 -16.28 -39.66
C ALA A 114 -9.41 -15.63 -38.87
N GLN A 115 -10.59 -15.48 -39.47
CA GLN A 115 -11.62 -16.53 -39.63
C GLN A 115 -12.19 -17.06 -38.29
N THR A 116 -13.44 -16.65 -38.05
CA THR A 116 -14.58 -17.52 -37.71
C THR A 116 -14.60 -18.16 -36.33
N ALA A 117 -15.35 -17.55 -35.39
CA ALA A 117 -16.63 -18.08 -34.88
C ALA A 117 -17.04 -17.44 -33.54
N LEU A 118 -18.25 -16.88 -33.52
CA LEU A 118 -19.11 -16.61 -32.36
C LEU A 118 -20.39 -17.48 -32.57
N PRO A 119 -21.35 -17.57 -31.63
CA PRO A 119 -21.36 -17.89 -30.18
C PRO A 119 -22.44 -19.03 -29.98
N PRO A 120 -23.33 -19.16 -28.95
CA PRO A 120 -23.50 -18.52 -27.63
C PRO A 120 -23.95 -19.46 -26.47
N ALA A 121 -24.24 -18.82 -25.33
CA ALA A 121 -25.26 -19.17 -24.32
C ALA A 121 -24.80 -19.99 -23.09
N GLY A 122 -25.01 -19.40 -21.91
CA GLY A 122 -24.80 -20.08 -20.64
C GLY A 122 -25.00 -19.22 -19.39
N THR A 123 -26.19 -18.63 -19.26
CA THR A 123 -26.88 -18.38 -17.97
C THR A 123 -26.18 -17.56 -16.88
N SER A 124 -26.58 -16.29 -16.85
CA SER A 124 -27.00 -15.52 -15.67
C SER A 124 -27.27 -16.37 -14.42
N SER A 125 -26.53 -16.12 -13.36
CA SER A 125 -26.94 -16.45 -11.98
C SER A 125 -27.04 -15.15 -11.19
N PHE A 126 -28.27 -14.68 -11.08
CA PHE A 126 -28.68 -13.59 -10.21
C PHE A 126 -28.37 -13.96 -8.75
N SER A 127 -27.41 -13.27 -8.12
CA SER A 127 -27.37 -13.15 -6.66
C SER A 127 -27.90 -11.78 -6.27
N LEU A 128 -29.09 -11.78 -5.65
CA LEU A 128 -29.83 -10.64 -5.11
C LEU A 128 -29.19 -10.06 -3.85
N SER A 129 -27.86 -9.96 -3.82
CA SER A 129 -27.13 -9.24 -2.78
C SER A 129 -26.84 -7.84 -3.32
N PRO A 130 -27.13 -6.75 -2.58
CA PRO A 130 -26.77 -5.40 -3.03
C PRO A 130 -25.24 -5.31 -3.01
N VAL A 131 -24.61 -5.66 -4.13
CA VAL A 131 -23.17 -5.59 -4.30
C VAL A 131 -22.86 -4.12 -4.53
N PRO A 132 -22.24 -3.43 -3.55
CA PRO A 132 -22.08 -2.00 -3.65
C PRO A 132 -21.07 -1.70 -4.75
N ARG A 133 -21.48 -0.91 -5.75
CA ARG A 133 -20.61 -0.55 -6.88
C ARG A 133 -20.01 0.83 -6.65
N PRO A 134 -18.68 1.00 -6.73
CA PRO A 134 -18.05 2.33 -6.62
C PRO A 134 -18.42 3.17 -7.86
N LEU A 135 -19.22 4.21 -7.64
CA LEU A 135 -19.71 5.14 -8.68
C LEU A 135 -18.74 6.30 -8.92
N ARG A 136 -17.96 6.68 -7.90
CA ARG A 136 -16.97 7.75 -7.96
C ARG A 136 -15.73 7.41 -7.15
N PRO A 137 -14.56 7.96 -7.50
CA PRO A 137 -13.39 7.89 -6.63
C PRO A 137 -13.67 8.65 -5.31
N LEU A 138 -13.26 8.06 -4.19
CA LEU A 138 -13.44 8.63 -2.86
C LEU A 138 -12.54 9.87 -2.69
N ASP A 139 -13.12 11.04 -2.92
CA ASP A 139 -12.38 12.29 -2.95
C ASP A 139 -12.00 12.78 -1.54
N ALA A 140 -10.77 13.27 -1.38
CA ALA A 140 -10.23 13.67 -0.08
C ALA A 140 -10.99 14.86 0.53
N GLN A 141 -11.64 15.69 -0.31
CA GLN A 141 -12.48 16.81 0.13
C GLN A 141 -13.78 16.36 0.82
N LEU A 142 -14.37 15.23 0.41
CA LEU A 142 -15.58 14.69 1.06
C LEU A 142 -15.29 14.10 2.45
N LEU A 143 -14.03 13.71 2.67
CA LEU A 143 -13.53 13.13 3.91
C LEU A 143 -13.05 14.18 4.92
N ALA A 144 -13.00 15.46 4.54
CA ALA A 144 -12.42 16.54 5.36
C ALA A 144 -13.14 16.74 6.71
N GLY A 145 -14.45 16.48 6.77
CA GLY A 145 -15.27 16.59 7.99
C GLY A 145 -15.17 15.39 8.95
N PHE A 146 -14.51 14.29 8.56
CA PHE A 146 -14.41 13.08 9.38
C PHE A 146 -13.09 13.03 10.15
N SER A 147 -13.08 12.38 11.31
CA SER A 147 -11.86 12.15 12.08
C SER A 147 -10.88 11.24 11.32
N MET A 148 -9.57 11.33 11.61
CA MET A 148 -8.53 10.55 10.93
C MET A 148 -8.81 9.04 10.97
N ARG A 149 -9.36 8.54 12.09
CA ARG A 149 -9.80 7.15 12.27
C ARG A 149 -10.98 6.80 11.34
N GLN A 150 -11.99 7.66 11.25
CA GLN A 150 -13.13 7.45 10.36
C GLN A 150 -12.73 7.51 8.88
N ARG A 151 -11.82 8.42 8.49
CA ARG A 151 -11.31 8.48 7.11
C ARG A 151 -10.58 7.22 6.72
N PHE A 152 -9.79 6.66 7.64
CA PHE A 152 -9.08 5.41 7.42
C PHE A 152 -10.07 4.25 7.22
N VAL A 153 -11.09 4.15 8.08
CA VAL A 153 -12.15 3.13 7.96
C VAL A 153 -12.91 3.28 6.65
N LEU A 154 -13.32 4.51 6.28
CA LEU A 154 -14.05 4.79 5.03
C LEU A 154 -13.22 4.43 3.80
N ARG A 155 -11.92 4.77 3.78
CA ARG A 155 -11.00 4.36 2.71
C ARG A 155 -10.84 2.85 2.64
N LEU A 156 -10.67 2.19 3.79
CA LEU A 156 -10.48 0.75 3.84
C LEU A 156 -11.73 0.00 3.35
N VAL A 157 -12.92 0.40 3.82
CA VAL A 157 -14.19 -0.14 3.33
C VAL A 157 -14.36 0.16 1.83
N PHE A 158 -14.07 1.38 1.38
CA PHE A 158 -14.16 1.72 -0.04
C PHE A 158 -13.21 0.90 -0.93
N THR A 159 -11.98 0.64 -0.50
CA THR A 159 -11.06 -0.25 -1.24
C THR A 159 -11.54 -1.69 -1.33
N MET A 160 -12.37 -2.12 -0.39
CA MET A 160 -12.97 -3.46 -0.37
C MET A 160 -14.29 -3.52 -1.17
N VAL A 161 -14.94 -2.37 -1.38
CA VAL A 161 -16.11 -2.19 -2.23
C VAL A 161 -15.66 -2.04 -3.68
N ASN A 162 -15.27 -3.16 -4.28
CA ASN A 162 -14.85 -3.24 -5.69
C ASN A 162 -16.01 -3.63 -6.64
N GLY A 163 -17.24 -3.74 -6.14
CA GLY A 163 -18.38 -4.20 -6.94
C GLY A 163 -18.46 -5.72 -7.12
N GLU A 164 -17.64 -6.51 -6.41
CA GLU A 164 -17.65 -7.99 -6.46
C GLU A 164 -17.94 -8.65 -5.11
N ARG A 165 -17.70 -7.95 -3.99
CA ARG A 165 -17.85 -8.51 -2.64
C ARG A 165 -19.13 -8.04 -1.97
N SER A 166 -19.81 -8.97 -1.29
CA SER A 166 -21.01 -8.64 -0.50
C SER A 166 -20.63 -7.95 0.81
N VAL A 167 -21.58 -7.21 1.39
CA VAL A 167 -21.41 -6.53 2.69
C VAL A 167 -20.96 -7.50 3.79
N GLU A 168 -21.46 -8.73 3.77
CA GLU A 168 -21.11 -9.78 4.73
C GLU A 168 -19.66 -10.26 4.55
N GLN A 169 -19.19 -10.39 3.32
CA GLN A 169 -17.79 -10.72 3.04
C GLN A 169 -16.85 -9.58 3.45
N ILE A 170 -17.25 -8.33 3.24
CA ILE A 170 -16.49 -7.15 3.66
C ILE A 170 -16.38 -7.11 5.19
N LYS A 171 -17.47 -7.38 5.91
CA LYS A 171 -17.48 -7.50 7.38
C LYS A 171 -16.61 -8.65 7.88
N ALA A 172 -16.57 -9.78 7.18
CA ALA A 172 -15.78 -10.95 7.59
C ALA A 172 -14.28 -10.78 7.31
N GLN A 173 -13.91 -10.03 6.27
CA GLN A 173 -12.52 -9.74 5.94
C GLN A 173 -11.92 -8.58 6.72
N LEU A 174 -12.75 -7.60 7.09
CA LEU A 174 -12.31 -6.52 7.95
C LEU A 174 -12.39 -7.02 9.40
N ASN A 175 -11.26 -7.04 10.11
CA ASN A 175 -11.21 -7.25 11.56
C ASN A 175 -11.78 -6.04 12.32
N LEU A 176 -12.90 -5.49 11.85
CA LEU A 176 -13.60 -4.34 12.39
C LEU A 176 -14.98 -4.76 12.87
N SER A 177 -15.52 -4.03 13.85
CA SER A 177 -16.87 -4.29 14.33
C SER A 177 -17.87 -4.13 13.18
N PRO A 178 -18.81 -5.08 12.99
CA PRO A 178 -19.79 -5.02 11.91
C PRO A 178 -20.64 -3.74 11.95
N ALA A 179 -20.85 -3.17 13.15
CA ALA A 179 -21.52 -1.88 13.33
C ALA A 179 -20.75 -0.71 12.68
N VAL A 180 -19.42 -0.72 12.77
CA VAL A 180 -18.54 0.31 12.19
C VAL A 180 -18.48 0.18 10.66
N VAL A 181 -18.55 -1.05 10.15
CA VAL A 181 -18.59 -1.32 8.70
C VAL A 181 -19.92 -0.88 8.11
N GLU A 182 -21.04 -1.12 8.79
CA GLU A 182 -22.36 -0.63 8.36
C GLU A 182 -22.44 0.89 8.38
N GLU A 183 -21.97 1.54 9.45
CA GLU A 183 -21.92 3.00 9.53
C GLU A 183 -21.08 3.61 8.40
N ALA A 184 -19.95 2.98 8.08
CA ALA A 184 -19.10 3.39 6.97
C ALA A 184 -19.78 3.17 5.60
N LEU A 185 -20.45 2.03 5.38
CA LEU A 185 -21.19 1.76 4.13
C LEU A 185 -22.39 2.70 3.96
N THR A 186 -23.14 2.98 5.03
CA THR A 186 -24.22 3.97 5.02
C THR A 186 -23.66 5.35 4.70
N THR A 187 -22.54 5.76 5.32
CA THR A 187 -21.88 7.03 5.04
C THR A 187 -21.42 7.12 3.58
N LEU A 188 -20.80 6.06 3.04
CA LEU A 188 -20.36 6.00 1.64
C LEU A 188 -21.54 6.07 0.65
N ARG A 189 -22.68 5.49 1.01
CA ARG A 189 -23.93 5.56 0.22
C ARG A 189 -24.53 6.96 0.29
N THR A 190 -24.57 7.60 1.46
CA THR A 190 -25.03 8.99 1.64
C THR A 190 -24.15 9.99 0.88
N LEU A 191 -22.85 9.73 0.80
CA LEU A 191 -21.90 10.53 0.02
C LEU A 191 -22.01 10.27 -1.51
N GLY A 192 -22.88 9.35 -1.94
CA GLY A 192 -23.12 9.05 -3.35
C GLY A 192 -21.94 8.37 -4.04
N VAL A 193 -21.04 7.75 -3.26
CA VAL A 193 -19.80 7.14 -3.77
C VAL A 193 -20.00 5.66 -4.09
N ILE A 194 -20.97 5.01 -3.44
CA ILE A 194 -21.34 3.60 -3.66
C ILE A 194 -22.86 3.46 -3.80
N SER A 195 -23.34 2.54 -4.64
CA SER A 195 -24.77 2.17 -4.79
C SER A 195 -25.00 0.73 -4.38
#